data_AF-W4VDE8-F1
#
_entry.id   AF-W4VDE8-F1
#
_cell.length_a   1.000
_cell.length_b   1.000
_cell.length_c   1.000
_cell.angle_alpha   90.00
_cell.angle_beta   90.00
_cell.angle_gamma   90.00
#
_symmetry.space_group_name_H-M   'P 1'
#
loop_
_entity.id
_entity.type
_entity.pdbx_description
1 polymer ?
#
loop_
_entity_poly.entity_id
_entity_poly.type
_entity_poly.pdbx_seq_one_letter_code
_entity_poly.pdbx_strand_id
1 'polypeptide(L)'
;MDGRLKGMKGLWKEQEKDIKLELTFEESDSSHFQALSFHHGGEAHYPNDEIKSIQQMSSDHLYVIDSPYSALESFREPSSSSQEEWRETIEKTTNQQLQFTWKEWLTASNIQADDYILIPFIDIVQFQEQPISQLSQEQTDKIIGQLWEGIYKEYILPISNQTKTKNQMMPLILIDKDLDHLIVLFSNEQNQLETLYQKISLSH
;
A
#
# COMPACT_ATOMS: atom_id res chain seq x y z
N MET A 1 -4.96 -4.89 15.78
CA MET A 1 -5.18 -3.46 15.46
C MET A 1 -4.86 -3.20 13.99
N ASP A 2 -5.90 -2.80 13.26
CA ASP A 2 -5.91 -2.54 11.83
C ASP A 2 -5.18 -1.25 11.42
N GLY A 3 -4.95 -1.09 10.10
CA GLY A 3 -4.19 0.04 9.54
C GLY A 3 -2.68 -0.04 9.79
N ARG A 4 -2.19 -1.23 10.18
CA ARG A 4 -0.79 -1.47 10.52
C ARG A 4 -0.20 -2.60 9.70
N LEU A 5 1.09 -2.52 9.43
CA LEU A 5 1.83 -3.57 8.75
C LEU A 5 1.93 -4.80 9.67
N LYS A 6 1.24 -5.88 9.28
CA LYS A 6 1.26 -7.16 10.01
C LYS A 6 2.35 -8.10 9.50
N GLY A 7 2.61 -8.06 8.21
CA GLY A 7 3.61 -8.91 7.59
C GLY A 7 4.01 -8.34 6.25
N MET A 8 5.24 -8.62 5.87
CA MET A 8 5.78 -8.25 4.57
C MET A 8 6.76 -9.32 4.14
N LYS A 9 6.69 -9.69 2.87
CA LYS A 9 7.61 -10.67 2.30
C LYS A 9 8.01 -10.21 0.91
N GLY A 10 9.24 -9.74 0.78
CA GLY A 10 9.87 -9.52 -0.51
C GLY A 10 10.61 -10.80 -0.92
N LEU A 11 10.25 -11.38 -2.06
CA LEU A 11 11.14 -12.28 -2.79
C LEU A 11 11.40 -11.64 -4.13
N TRP A 12 12.50 -10.91 -4.26
CA TRP A 12 13.01 -10.59 -5.58
C TRP A 12 13.59 -11.89 -6.16
N LYS A 13 12.92 -12.45 -7.17
CA LYS A 13 13.35 -13.65 -7.89
C LYS A 13 13.21 -13.40 -9.39
N GLU A 14 14.34 -13.43 -10.09
CA GLU A 14 14.34 -13.39 -11.55
C GLU A 14 13.80 -14.72 -12.12
N GLN A 15 13.02 -14.64 -13.20
CA GLN A 15 12.61 -15.79 -14.03
C GLN A 15 11.72 -16.86 -13.38
N GLU A 16 10.94 -16.53 -12.35
CA GLU A 16 9.95 -17.46 -11.79
C GLU A 16 8.54 -17.18 -12.35
N LYS A 17 7.86 -18.24 -12.81
CA LYS A 17 6.48 -18.13 -13.30
C LYS A 17 5.47 -17.99 -12.16
N ASP A 18 5.75 -18.60 -11.01
CA ASP A 18 4.87 -18.62 -9.85
C ASP A 18 5.67 -18.31 -8.57
N ILE A 19 5.23 -17.31 -7.81
CA ILE A 19 5.80 -16.98 -6.50
C ILE A 19 4.72 -17.22 -5.44
N LYS A 20 4.89 -18.25 -4.61
CA LYS A 20 4.04 -18.48 -3.44
C LYS A 20 4.71 -17.95 -2.17
N LEU A 21 4.06 -16.95 -1.55
CA LEU A 21 4.49 -16.35 -0.29
C LEU A 21 3.49 -16.69 0.80
N GLU A 22 3.94 -17.43 1.81
CA GLU A 22 3.15 -17.70 3.01
C GLU A 22 3.78 -17.00 4.22
N LEU A 23 2.91 -16.38 5.02
CA LEU A 23 3.21 -15.76 6.31
C LEU A 23 2.14 -16.22 7.30
N THR A 24 2.57 -16.57 8.51
CA THR A 24 1.68 -16.95 9.61
C THR A 24 1.92 -15.98 10.76
N PHE A 25 0.84 -15.39 11.26
CA PHE A 25 0.85 -14.53 12.43
C PHE A 25 -0.39 -14.83 13.27
N GLU A 26 -0.29 -14.59 14.57
CA GLU A 26 -1.41 -14.74 15.50
C GLU A 26 -2.05 -13.36 15.72
N GLU A 27 -3.38 -13.31 15.66
CA GLU A 27 -4.15 -12.15 16.06
C GLU A 27 -5.35 -12.59 16.90
N SER A 28 -5.70 -11.75 17.88
CA SER A 28 -6.71 -12.05 18.91
C SER A 28 -7.94 -11.15 18.86
N ASP A 29 -7.96 -10.19 17.91
CA ASP A 29 -9.04 -9.22 17.77
C ASP A 29 -9.70 -9.34 16.40
N SER A 30 -10.99 -9.00 16.35
CA SER A 30 -11.70 -8.79 15.09
C SER A 30 -10.99 -7.73 14.24
N SER A 31 -10.65 -8.07 13.00
CA SER A 31 -9.70 -7.31 12.18
C SER A 31 -10.05 -7.36 10.69
N HIS A 32 -9.53 -6.38 9.94
CA HIS A 32 -9.56 -6.32 8.49
C HIS A 32 -8.17 -6.52 7.93
N PHE A 33 -7.94 -7.70 7.35
CA PHE A 33 -6.68 -8.02 6.70
C PHE A 33 -6.70 -7.55 5.26
N GLN A 34 -5.66 -6.84 4.85
CA GLN A 34 -5.44 -6.41 3.46
C GLN A 34 -4.06 -6.86 3.01
N ALA A 35 -3.97 -7.32 1.77
CA ALA A 35 -2.74 -7.74 1.12
C ALA A 35 -2.57 -6.99 -0.19
N LEU A 36 -1.34 -6.57 -0.47
CA LEU A 36 -0.91 -6.00 -1.74
C LEU A 36 0.25 -6.85 -2.26
N SER A 37 0.15 -7.28 -3.51
CA SER A 37 1.22 -7.98 -4.23
C SER A 37 1.63 -7.17 -5.44
N PHE A 38 2.94 -7.09 -5.69
CA PHE A 38 3.51 -6.45 -6.86
C PHE A 38 4.36 -7.46 -7.63
N HIS A 39 4.06 -7.61 -8.91
CA HIS A 39 4.78 -8.44 -9.84
C HIS A 39 5.50 -7.55 -10.85
N HIS A 40 6.84 -7.57 -10.80
CA HIS A 40 7.67 -6.95 -11.82
C HIS A 40 8.08 -8.02 -12.83
N GLY A 41 7.49 -8.01 -14.02
CA GLY A 41 7.93 -8.85 -15.13
C GLY A 41 9.25 -8.35 -15.72
N GLY A 42 10.09 -9.27 -16.20
CA GLY A 42 11.34 -8.95 -16.89
C GLY A 42 11.12 -8.06 -18.11
N GLU A 43 12.08 -7.18 -18.37
CA GLU A 43 12.09 -6.23 -19.48
C GLU A 43 11.95 -6.97 -20.82
N ALA A 44 10.81 -6.80 -21.50
CA ALA A 44 10.68 -7.25 -22.87
C ALA A 44 11.36 -6.23 -23.79
N HIS A 45 12.57 -6.54 -24.26
CA HIS A 45 13.23 -5.77 -25.32
C HIS A 45 12.53 -6.07 -26.66
N TYR A 46 11.71 -5.14 -27.15
CA TYR A 46 11.19 -5.20 -28.51
C TYR A 46 12.22 -4.63 -29.51
N PRO A 47 12.18 -5.03 -30.80
CA PRO A 47 13.15 -4.60 -31.82
C PRO A 47 13.25 -3.08 -32.08
N ASN A 48 12.40 -2.27 -31.43
CA ASN A 48 12.31 -0.82 -31.59
C ASN A 48 12.79 -0.04 -30.35
N ASP A 49 13.56 -0.67 -29.44
CA ASP A 49 13.99 -0.06 -28.16
C ASP A 49 12.83 0.34 -27.21
N GLU A 50 11.61 -0.16 -27.45
CA GLU A 50 10.52 -0.08 -26.46
C GLU A 50 10.78 -1.12 -25.37
N ILE A 51 11.22 -0.67 -24.19
CA ILE A 51 11.23 -1.48 -22.96
C ILE A 51 9.82 -1.42 -22.37
N LYS A 52 9.07 -2.52 -22.44
CA LYS A 52 7.82 -2.67 -21.67
C LYS A 52 8.10 -3.57 -20.48
N SER A 53 8.32 -2.97 -19.32
CA SER A 53 8.22 -3.69 -18.05
C SER A 53 6.74 -3.98 -17.82
N ILE A 54 6.37 -5.26 -17.66
CA ILE A 54 5.01 -5.63 -17.27
C ILE A 54 4.97 -5.51 -15.76
N GLN A 55 4.39 -4.42 -15.27
CA GLN A 55 4.16 -4.21 -13.84
C GLN A 55 2.71 -4.57 -13.57
N GLN A 56 2.47 -5.57 -12.73
CA GLN A 56 1.13 -5.99 -12.36
C GLN A 56 1.01 -6.01 -10.84
N MET A 57 -0.02 -5.35 -10.33
CA MET A 57 -0.37 -5.40 -8.92
C MET A 57 -1.62 -6.26 -8.72
N SER A 58 -1.77 -6.81 -7.54
CA SER A 58 -3.02 -7.40 -7.10
C SER A 58 -3.22 -7.10 -5.63
N SER A 59 -4.47 -7.04 -5.22
CA SER A 59 -4.82 -6.87 -3.82
C SER A 59 -5.83 -7.93 -3.41
N ASP A 60 -5.87 -8.20 -2.12
CA ASP A 60 -6.87 -9.06 -1.53
C ASP A 60 -7.22 -8.58 -0.11
N HIS A 61 -8.41 -8.92 0.40
CA HIS A 61 -8.82 -8.53 1.74
C HIS A 61 -9.77 -9.54 2.39
N LEU A 62 -9.73 -9.61 3.72
CA LEU A 62 -10.58 -10.51 4.50
C LEU A 62 -10.92 -9.88 5.86
N TYR A 63 -12.20 -9.82 6.17
CA TYR A 63 -12.67 -9.55 7.53
C TYR A 63 -12.65 -10.86 8.32
N VAL A 64 -12.12 -10.82 9.54
CA VAL A 64 -12.14 -11.93 10.49
C VAL A 64 -12.71 -11.40 11.79
N ILE A 65 -13.82 -12.00 12.24
CA ILE A 65 -14.52 -11.59 13.45
C ILE A 65 -14.28 -12.64 14.52
N ASP A 66 -13.46 -12.27 15.50
CA ASP A 66 -13.28 -13.01 16.75
C ASP A 66 -13.95 -12.21 17.86
N SER A 67 -15.17 -12.63 18.22
CA SER A 67 -16.01 -11.97 19.22
C SER A 67 -16.35 -12.97 20.33
N PRO A 68 -16.33 -12.55 21.61
CA PRO A 68 -16.73 -13.43 22.71
C PRO A 68 -18.17 -13.97 22.60
N TYR A 69 -19.00 -13.32 21.77
CA TYR A 69 -20.44 -13.57 21.69
C TYR A 69 -20.85 -14.34 20.42
N SER A 70 -19.93 -14.61 19.50
CA SER A 70 -20.21 -15.35 18.26
C SER A 70 -19.09 -16.36 17.96
N ALA A 71 -19.39 -17.34 17.10
CA ALA A 71 -18.34 -18.18 16.55
C ALA A 71 -17.40 -17.33 15.68
N LEU A 72 -16.13 -17.76 15.60
CA LEU A 72 -15.17 -17.20 14.65
C LEU A 72 -15.75 -17.26 13.25
N GLU A 73 -15.87 -16.10 12.60
CA GLU A 73 -16.35 -15.99 11.23
C GLU A 73 -15.40 -15.15 10.39
N SER A 74 -15.46 -15.34 9.08
CA SER A 74 -14.72 -14.50 8.13
C SER A 74 -15.53 -14.28 6.85
N PHE A 75 -15.36 -13.10 6.26
CA PHE A 75 -16.07 -12.70 5.05
C PHE A 75 -15.26 -11.67 4.24
N ARG A 76 -15.53 -11.61 2.93
CA ARG A 76 -15.00 -10.57 2.04
C ARG A 76 -16.02 -9.45 1.89
N GLU A 77 -17.21 -9.85 1.45
CA GLU A 77 -18.37 -9.00 1.32
C GLU A 77 -19.41 -9.35 2.40
N PRO A 78 -19.98 -8.35 3.08
CA PRO A 78 -21.07 -8.57 4.03
C PRO A 78 -22.26 -9.26 3.36
N SER A 79 -22.68 -10.38 3.95
CA SER A 79 -23.88 -11.12 3.54
C SER A 79 -25.04 -10.96 4.52
N SER A 80 -24.83 -10.24 5.63
CA SER A 80 -25.81 -10.00 6.68
C SER A 80 -25.63 -8.61 7.30
N SER A 81 -26.67 -8.12 8.00
CA SER A 81 -26.61 -6.85 8.73
C SER A 81 -25.54 -6.84 9.82
N SER A 82 -25.27 -7.99 10.44
CA SER A 82 -24.23 -8.10 11.47
C SER A 82 -22.83 -7.95 10.86
N GLN A 83 -22.59 -8.53 9.68
CA GLN A 83 -21.32 -8.39 8.97
C GLN A 83 -21.12 -6.96 8.47
N GLU A 84 -22.20 -6.30 8.05
CA GLU A 84 -22.16 -4.87 7.66
C GLU A 84 -21.77 -3.98 8.86
N GLU A 85 -22.38 -4.20 10.03
CA GLU A 85 -22.06 -3.47 11.25
C GLU A 85 -20.60 -3.67 11.70
N TRP A 86 -20.10 -4.91 11.58
CA TRP A 86 -18.69 -5.21 11.83
C TRP A 86 -17.76 -4.48 10.86
N ARG A 87 -18.07 -4.54 9.56
CA ARG A 87 -17.31 -3.82 8.51
C ARG A 87 -17.23 -2.34 8.84
N GLU A 88 -18.38 -1.69 9.06
CA GLU A 88 -18.45 -0.26 9.38
C GLU A 88 -17.66 0.10 10.64
N THR A 89 -17.76 -0.73 11.69
CA THR A 89 -17.06 -0.50 12.96
C THR A 89 -15.54 -0.59 12.79
N ILE A 90 -15.07 -1.63 12.11
CA ILE A 90 -13.65 -1.86 11.86
C ILE A 90 -13.09 -0.75 10.96
N GLU A 91 -13.74 -0.47 9.83
CA GLU A 91 -13.31 0.56 8.88
C GLU A 91 -13.29 1.95 9.54
N LYS A 92 -14.33 2.32 10.29
CA LYS A 92 -14.39 3.61 10.98
C LYS A 92 -13.25 3.76 11.99
N THR A 93 -13.01 2.75 12.81
CA THR A 93 -11.96 2.78 13.83
C THR A 93 -10.58 2.85 13.19
N THR A 94 -10.37 2.06 12.12
CA THR A 94 -9.13 2.05 11.33
C THR A 94 -8.86 3.41 10.71
N ASN A 95 -9.86 3.98 10.03
CA ASN A 95 -9.75 5.27 9.37
C ASN A 95 -9.49 6.40 10.36
N GLN A 96 -10.12 6.38 11.53
CA GLN A 96 -9.83 7.37 12.58
C GLN A 96 -8.37 7.31 13.03
N GLN A 97 -7.83 6.11 13.24
CA GLN A 97 -6.43 5.93 13.64
C GLN A 97 -5.46 6.38 12.54
N LEU A 98 -5.71 5.99 11.28
CA LEU A 98 -4.90 6.39 10.14
C LEU A 98 -4.91 7.91 9.96
N GLN A 99 -6.08 8.53 9.96
CA GLN A 99 -6.24 9.97 9.80
C GLN A 99 -5.54 10.75 10.93
N PHE A 100 -5.61 10.26 12.17
CA PHE A 100 -4.88 10.85 13.28
C PHE A 100 -3.37 10.83 13.03
N THR A 101 -2.81 9.66 12.71
CA THR A 101 -1.37 9.50 12.44
C THR A 101 -0.93 10.32 11.22
N TRP A 102 -1.67 10.28 10.13
CA TRP A 102 -1.33 11.02 8.91
C TRP A 102 -1.36 12.53 9.13
N LYS A 103 -2.29 13.03 9.94
CA LYS A 103 -2.31 14.44 10.33
C LYS A 103 -1.05 14.83 11.11
N GLU A 104 -0.58 13.98 12.02
CA GLU A 104 0.69 14.21 12.73
C GLU A 104 1.87 14.22 11.76
N TRP A 105 1.91 13.31 10.79
CA TRP A 105 2.97 13.25 9.78
C TRP A 105 3.00 14.49 8.88
N LEU A 106 1.84 14.89 8.35
CA LEU A 106 1.70 16.11 7.56
C LEU A 106 2.17 17.34 8.32
N THR A 107 1.80 17.44 9.60
CA THR A 107 2.21 18.55 10.47
C THR A 107 3.72 18.54 10.72
N ALA A 108 4.29 17.38 11.04
CA ALA A 108 5.73 17.23 11.32
C ALA A 108 6.60 17.49 10.09
N SER A 109 6.11 17.14 8.89
CA SER A 109 6.78 17.41 7.61
C SER A 109 6.46 18.78 7.02
N ASN A 110 5.65 19.60 7.70
CA ASN A 110 5.21 20.93 7.24
C ASN A 110 4.55 20.88 5.84
N ILE A 111 3.74 19.87 5.59
CA ILE A 111 3.03 19.64 4.33
C ILE A 111 1.58 20.11 4.47
N GLN A 112 1.13 20.94 3.53
CA GLN A 112 -0.26 21.37 3.45
C GLN A 112 -1.09 20.34 2.68
N ALA A 113 -1.95 19.60 3.39
CA ALA A 113 -2.75 18.51 2.83
C ALA A 113 -3.59 18.92 1.60
N ASP A 114 -4.08 20.16 1.58
CA ASP A 114 -4.94 20.67 0.51
C ASP A 114 -4.23 20.80 -0.84
N ASP A 115 -2.91 20.71 -0.88
CA ASP A 115 -2.13 20.78 -2.13
C ASP A 115 -1.98 19.39 -2.78
N TYR A 116 -2.41 18.34 -2.08
CA TYR A 116 -2.17 16.94 -2.48
C TYR A 116 -3.46 16.13 -2.59
N ILE A 117 -3.39 15.07 -3.40
CA ILE A 117 -4.30 13.94 -3.35
C ILE A 117 -3.68 12.90 -2.42
N LEU A 118 -4.39 12.57 -1.34
CA LEU A 118 -3.93 11.65 -0.30
C LEU A 118 -4.41 10.23 -0.62
N ILE A 119 -3.49 9.31 -0.82
CA ILE A 119 -3.76 7.92 -1.20
C ILE A 119 -3.10 6.97 -0.18
N PRO A 120 -3.87 6.14 0.54
CA PRO A 120 -3.31 5.06 1.34
C PRO A 120 -2.50 4.11 0.46
N PHE A 121 -1.34 3.64 0.93
CA PHE A 121 -0.49 2.78 0.10
C PHE A 121 -1.19 1.50 -0.41
N ILE A 122 -2.12 0.93 0.37
CA ILE A 122 -2.91 -0.24 -0.06
C ILE A 122 -3.77 0.03 -1.30
N ASP A 123 -4.17 1.29 -1.52
CA ASP A 123 -5.03 1.70 -2.64
C ASP A 123 -4.24 1.98 -3.92
N ILE A 124 -2.90 1.88 -3.90
CA ILE A 124 -2.05 2.08 -5.09
C ILE A 124 -2.42 1.13 -6.24
N VAL A 125 -3.00 -0.03 -5.92
CA VAL A 125 -3.45 -1.04 -6.89
C VAL A 125 -4.48 -0.49 -7.88
N GLN A 126 -5.27 0.51 -7.50
CA GLN A 126 -6.30 1.12 -8.35
C GLN A 126 -5.71 1.75 -9.61
N PHE A 127 -4.44 2.19 -9.54
CA PHE A 127 -3.78 2.86 -10.64
C PHE A 127 -3.46 1.95 -11.84
N GLN A 128 -3.68 0.64 -11.73
CA GLN A 128 -3.62 -0.27 -12.87
C GLN A 128 -4.77 -0.08 -13.86
N GLU A 129 -5.93 0.32 -13.37
CA GLU A 129 -7.14 0.47 -14.20
C GLU A 129 -7.61 1.93 -14.27
N GLN A 130 -7.20 2.74 -13.30
CA GLN A 130 -7.59 4.13 -13.17
C GLN A 130 -6.35 5.01 -13.16
N PRO A 131 -5.97 5.65 -14.27
CA PRO A 131 -4.78 6.49 -14.29
C PRO A 131 -4.90 7.65 -13.30
N ILE A 132 -3.76 8.16 -12.84
CA ILE A 132 -3.73 9.41 -12.07
C ILE A 132 -4.42 10.49 -12.93
N SER A 133 -5.27 11.29 -12.30
CA SER A 133 -6.05 12.32 -13.01
C SER A 133 -5.13 13.18 -13.87
N GLN A 134 -5.55 13.48 -15.10
CA GLN A 134 -4.80 14.25 -16.11
C GLN A 134 -3.60 13.52 -16.74
N LEU A 135 -3.33 12.26 -16.38
CA LEU A 135 -2.29 11.43 -17.01
C LEU A 135 -2.89 10.30 -17.85
N SER A 136 -2.12 9.82 -18.82
CA SER A 136 -2.42 8.56 -19.50
C SER A 136 -2.12 7.35 -18.60
N GLN A 137 -2.63 6.18 -18.96
CA GLN A 137 -2.28 4.93 -18.29
C GLN A 137 -0.77 4.68 -18.34
N GLU A 138 -0.15 4.86 -19.52
CA GLU A 138 1.29 4.68 -19.69
C GLU A 138 2.14 5.62 -18.81
N GLN A 139 1.73 6.88 -18.68
CA GLN A 139 2.39 7.84 -17.79
C GLN A 139 2.23 7.44 -16.33
N THR A 140 1.03 7.00 -15.95
CA THR A 140 0.74 6.51 -14.60
C THR A 140 1.59 5.29 -14.27
N ASP A 141 1.62 4.28 -15.15
CA ASP A 141 2.39 3.05 -14.97
C ASP A 141 3.88 3.35 -14.75
N LYS A 142 4.44 4.29 -15.53
CA LYS A 142 5.83 4.72 -15.36
C LYS A 142 6.09 5.37 -13.99
N ILE A 143 5.20 6.25 -13.54
CA ILE A 143 5.30 6.93 -12.24
C ILE A 143 5.19 5.93 -11.10
N ILE A 144 4.21 5.03 -11.17
CA ILE A 144 3.96 4.00 -10.15
C ILE A 144 5.09 2.99 -10.10
N GLY A 145 5.68 2.61 -11.23
CA GLY A 145 6.85 1.75 -11.27
C GLY A 145 8.06 2.33 -10.56
N GLN A 146 8.38 3.59 -10.84
CA GLN A 146 9.45 4.32 -10.15
C GLN A 146 9.16 4.44 -8.64
N LEU A 147 7.91 4.71 -8.29
CA LEU A 147 7.47 4.81 -6.89
C LEU A 147 7.65 3.48 -6.17
N TRP A 148 7.27 2.38 -6.83
CA TRP A 148 7.44 1.05 -6.28
C TRP A 148 8.89 0.70 -6.01
N GLU A 149 9.81 1.04 -6.91
CA GLU A 149 11.25 0.84 -6.67
C GLU A 149 11.74 1.62 -5.44
N GLY A 150 11.28 2.86 -5.27
CA GLY A 150 11.59 3.69 -4.12
C GLY A 150 11.06 3.10 -2.82
N ILE A 151 9.78 2.74 -2.78
CA ILE A 151 9.15 2.08 -1.63
C ILE A 151 9.83 0.75 -1.32
N TYR A 152 10.19 -0.02 -2.35
CA TYR A 152 10.88 -1.29 -2.15
C TYR A 152 12.22 -1.11 -1.44
N LYS A 153 13.03 -0.14 -1.88
CA LYS A 153 14.35 0.14 -1.32
C LYS A 153 14.29 0.75 0.08
N GLU A 154 13.44 1.74 0.28
CA GLU A 154 13.45 2.59 1.48
C GLU A 154 12.51 2.11 2.60
N TYR A 155 11.44 1.38 2.26
CA TYR A 155 10.45 0.90 3.21
C TYR A 155 10.44 -0.63 3.30
N ILE A 156 10.29 -1.32 2.18
CA ILE A 156 10.09 -2.78 2.18
C ILE A 156 11.36 -3.52 2.64
N LEU A 157 12.49 -3.22 2.00
CA LEU A 157 13.73 -3.96 2.21
C LEU A 157 14.22 -3.89 3.67
N PRO A 158 14.29 -2.72 4.34
CA PRO A 158 14.71 -2.64 5.74
C PRO A 158 13.85 -3.55 6.63
N ILE A 159 12.53 -3.34 6.62
CA ILE A 159 11.59 -4.03 7.50
C ILE A 159 11.58 -5.54 7.23
N SER A 160 11.71 -5.96 5.96
CA SER A 160 11.73 -7.38 5.58
C SER A 160 12.92 -8.16 6.15
N ASN A 161 14.01 -7.47 6.51
CA ASN A 161 15.19 -8.06 7.12
C ASN A 161 15.05 -8.23 8.65
N GLN A 162 13.93 -7.77 9.24
CA GLN A 162 13.67 -7.92 10.66
C GLN A 162 12.98 -9.25 11.00
N THR A 163 13.34 -9.83 12.14
CA THR A 163 12.71 -11.06 12.66
C THR A 163 11.32 -10.82 13.24
N LYS A 164 10.94 -9.57 13.48
CA LYS A 164 9.61 -9.15 13.93
C LYS A 164 9.24 -7.86 13.21
N THR A 165 8.17 -7.88 12.42
CA THR A 165 7.52 -6.67 11.92
C THR A 165 7.08 -5.85 13.12
N LYS A 166 7.64 -4.66 13.27
CA LYS A 166 7.13 -3.69 14.23
C LYS A 166 5.80 -3.18 13.71
N ASN A 167 4.93 -2.79 14.64
CA ASN A 167 3.55 -2.37 14.45
C ASN A 167 3.45 -1.03 13.66
N GLN A 168 4.08 -0.95 12.50
CA GLN A 168 4.24 0.25 11.67
C GLN A 168 2.91 0.64 11.04
N MET A 169 2.69 1.93 10.92
CA MET A 169 1.45 2.47 10.36
C MET A 169 1.48 2.40 8.83
N MET A 170 0.30 2.22 8.21
CA MET A 170 0.17 2.24 6.75
C MET A 170 0.79 3.52 6.16
N PRO A 171 1.70 3.41 5.18
CA PRO A 171 2.24 4.57 4.48
C PRO A 171 1.16 5.39 3.79
N LEU A 172 1.40 6.69 3.69
CA LEU A 172 0.57 7.63 2.96
C LEU A 172 1.31 8.14 1.73
N ILE A 173 0.70 8.00 0.56
CA ILE A 173 1.15 8.62 -0.69
C ILE A 173 0.44 9.97 -0.84
N LEU A 174 1.19 10.99 -1.24
CA LEU A 174 0.71 12.32 -1.54
C LEU A 174 1.09 12.62 -2.98
N ILE A 175 0.11 12.77 -3.85
CA ILE A 175 0.32 13.16 -5.25
C ILE A 175 0.03 14.65 -5.36
N ASP A 176 1.02 15.43 -5.80
CA ASP A 176 0.85 16.86 -5.99
C ASP A 176 -0.24 17.13 -7.04
N LYS A 177 -1.16 18.06 -6.75
CA LYS A 177 -2.30 18.34 -7.64
C LYS A 177 -1.87 18.97 -8.98
N ASP A 178 -0.70 19.61 -9.03
CA ASP A 178 -0.10 20.16 -10.24
C ASP A 178 0.81 19.13 -10.95
N LEU A 179 0.93 17.92 -10.39
CA LEU A 179 1.68 16.78 -10.92
C LEU A 179 3.18 17.06 -11.11
N ASP A 180 3.79 17.91 -10.27
CA ASP A 180 5.25 18.14 -10.26
C ASP A 180 6.00 17.02 -9.51
N HIS A 181 5.39 16.47 -8.46
CA HIS A 181 6.03 15.47 -7.61
C HIS A 181 5.03 14.60 -6.86
N LEU A 182 5.57 13.59 -6.19
CA LEU A 182 4.88 12.78 -5.20
C LEU A 182 5.75 12.59 -3.98
N ILE A 183 5.09 12.42 -2.84
CA ILE A 183 5.71 12.22 -1.53
C ILE A 183 5.12 10.96 -0.91
N VAL A 184 5.95 10.15 -0.25
CA VAL A 184 5.48 9.05 0.61
C VAL A 184 5.93 9.33 2.04
N LEU A 185 4.97 9.33 2.95
CA LEU A 185 5.21 9.42 4.39
C LEU A 185 5.04 8.03 5.00
N PHE A 186 6.03 7.59 5.76
CA PHE A 186 6.01 6.30 6.44
C PHE A 186 6.84 6.33 7.72
N SER A 187 6.61 5.37 8.61
CA SER A 187 7.44 5.18 9.80
C SER A 187 8.52 4.11 9.55
N ASN A 188 9.78 4.44 9.79
CA ASN A 188 10.88 3.47 9.72
C ASN A 188 10.82 2.45 10.88
N GLU A 189 11.83 1.58 10.95
CA GLU A 189 11.95 0.53 11.96
C GLU A 189 12.10 1.06 13.40
N GLN A 190 12.43 2.33 13.58
CA GLN A 190 12.52 3.01 14.87
C GLN A 190 11.22 3.77 15.20
N ASN A 191 10.16 3.59 14.40
CA ASN A 191 8.93 4.38 14.43
C ASN A 191 9.16 5.89 14.23
N GLN A 192 10.23 6.26 13.54
CA GLN A 192 10.49 7.64 13.18
C GLN A 192 9.89 7.92 11.81
N LEU A 193 9.32 9.11 11.64
CA LEU A 193 8.76 9.56 10.37
C LEU A 193 9.90 9.75 9.35
N GLU A 194 9.75 9.10 8.20
CA GLU A 194 10.59 9.26 7.02
C GLU A 194 9.76 9.83 5.88
N THR A 195 10.46 10.38 4.89
CA THR A 195 9.84 10.95 3.69
C THR A 195 10.60 10.49 2.46
N LEU A 196 9.89 9.87 1.52
CA LEU A 196 10.39 9.60 0.19
C LEU A 196 9.82 10.64 -0.78
N TYR A 197 10.68 11.28 -1.55
CA TYR A 197 10.30 12.28 -2.55
C TYR A 197 10.63 11.75 -3.95
N GLN A 198 9.69 11.84 -4.87
CA GLN A 198 9.90 11.53 -6.28
C GLN A 198 9.37 12.67 -7.13
N LYS A 199 10.24 13.18 -8.02
CA LYS A 199 9.83 14.15 -9.04
C LYS A 199 9.08 13.44 -10.16
N ILE A 200 7.97 14.02 -10.61
CA ILE A 200 7.25 13.56 -11.79
C ILE A 200 7.84 14.29 -13.00
N SER A 201 8.36 13.52 -13.96
CA SER A 201 8.91 14.07 -15.21
C SER A 201 8.17 13.46 -16.39
N LEU A 202 7.23 14.23 -16.94
CA LEU A 202 6.47 13.84 -18.11
C LEU A 202 7.30 14.08 -19.37
N SER A 203 7.85 13.01 -19.93
CA SER A 203 8.46 13.04 -21.27
C SER A 203 7.35 13.36 -22.29
N HIS A 204 7.49 14.49 -23.00
CA HIS A 204 6.64 14.89 -24.12
C HIS A 204 7.03 14.16 -25.40
#